data_AF-A0A519NZA2-F1
#
_entry.id   AF-A0A519NZA2-F1
#
_cell.length_a   1.000
_cell.length_b   1.000
_cell.length_c   1.000
_cell.angle_alpha   90.00
_cell.angle_beta   90.00
_cell.angle_gamma   90.00
#
_symmetry.space_group_name_H-M   'P 1'
#
loop_
_entity.id
_entity.type
_entity.pdbx_description
1 polymer ?
#
loop_
_entity_poly.entity_id
_entity_poly.type
_entity_poly.pdbx_seq_one_letter_code
_entity_poly.pdbx_strand_id
1 'polypeptide(L)' 'MTLPVRSARKPKGEGHSRRAEILAAAERIFVECGYEGATIRKIAEEVGLSSTALYMHFSE' A
#
# COMPACT_ATOMS: atom_id res chain seq x y z
N MET A 1 20.61 12.86 -8.17
CA MET A 1 19.38 12.35 -8.83
C MET A 1 18.92 11.10 -8.12
N THR A 2 17.77 11.11 -7.46
CA THR A 2 17.16 9.91 -6.86
C THR A 2 16.42 9.12 -7.95
N LEU A 3 16.84 7.88 -8.16
CA LEU A 3 16.26 6.98 -9.17
C LEU A 3 14.88 6.50 -8.70
N PRO A 4 13.82 6.58 -9.52
CA PRO A 4 12.56 5.92 -9.20
C PRO A 4 12.73 4.41 -9.44
N VAL A 5 12.61 3.62 -8.38
CA VAL A 5 12.54 2.16 -8.48
C VAL A 5 11.31 1.80 -9.32
N ARG A 6 11.54 1.34 -10.55
CA ARG A 6 10.46 0.80 -11.40
C ARG A 6 10.05 -0.54 -10.80
N SER A 7 9.02 -0.51 -9.97
CA SER A 7 8.34 -1.71 -9.47
C SER A 7 7.91 -2.56 -10.66
N ALA A 8 8.49 -3.76 -10.78
CA ALA A 8 8.19 -4.71 -11.83
C ALA A 8 6.72 -5.10 -11.73
N ARG A 9 5.95 -4.89 -12.81
CA ARG A 9 4.55 -5.33 -12.89
C ARG A 9 4.49 -6.85 -12.72
N LYS A 10 4.06 -7.31 -11.54
CA LYS A 10 3.70 -8.70 -11.29
C LYS A 10 2.41 -9.09 -12.04
N PRO A 11 2.22 -10.38 -12.37
CA PRO A 11 1.20 -10.82 -13.30
C PRO A 11 -0.23 -10.58 -12.78
N LYS A 12 -1.12 -10.42 -13.75
CA LYS A 12 -2.53 -10.01 -13.66
C LYS A 12 -3.37 -11.10 -12.96
N GLY A 13 -3.28 -11.17 -11.63
CA GLY A 13 -4.04 -12.14 -10.82
C GLY A 13 -4.03 -11.83 -9.31
N GLU A 14 -3.07 -11.04 -8.85
CA GLU A 14 -2.91 -10.70 -7.42
C GLU A 14 -3.76 -9.50 -6.97
N GLY A 15 -4.61 -8.89 -7.81
CA GLY A 15 -5.33 -7.65 -7.45
C GLY A 15 -6.18 -7.77 -6.18
N HIS A 16 -6.84 -8.91 -5.97
CA HIS A 16 -7.58 -9.21 -4.75
C HIS A 16 -6.65 -9.48 -3.55
N SER A 17 -5.56 -10.22 -3.77
CA SER A 17 -4.55 -10.49 -2.74
C SER A 17 -3.88 -9.21 -2.27
N ARG A 18 -3.59 -8.28 -3.18
CA ARG A 18 -2.93 -7.00 -2.87
C ARG A 18 -3.84 -6.08 -2.05
N ARG A 19 -5.14 -6.03 -2.37
CA ARG A 19 -6.12 -5.31 -1.53
C ARG A 19 -6.17 -5.89 -0.11
N ALA A 20 -6.19 -7.22 0.03
CA ALA A 20 -6.20 -7.88 1.32
C ALA A 20 -4.91 -7.60 2.12
N GLU A 21 -3.75 -7.61 1.46
CA GLU A 21 -2.46 -7.23 2.07
C GLU A 21 -2.48 -5.77 2.56
N ILE A 22 -3.02 -4.84 1.76
CA ILE A 22 -3.14 -3.42 2.14
C ILE A 22 -4.05 -3.25 3.35
N LEU A 23 -5.18 -3.94 3.39
CA LEU A 23 -6.10 -3.88 4.53
C LEU A 23 -5.48 -4.47 5.80
N ALA A 24 -4.79 -5.61 5.71
CA ALA A 24 -4.11 -6.21 6.85
C ALA A 24 -2.97 -5.33 7.39
N ALA A 25 -2.19 -4.69 6.50
CA ALA A 25 -1.17 -3.73 6.89
C ALA A 25 -1.80 -2.48 7.54
N ALA A 26 -2.88 -1.96 6.95
CA ALA A 26 -3.61 -0.82 7.50
C ALA A 26 -4.14 -1.11 8.90
N GLU A 27 -4.77 -2.27 9.11
CA GLU A 27 -5.30 -2.70 10.41
C GLU A 27 -4.21 -2.71 11.49
N ARG A 28 -3.04 -3.32 11.21
CA ARG A 28 -1.91 -3.32 12.14
C ARG A 28 -1.43 -1.91 12.47
N ILE A 29 -1.25 -1.08 11.45
CA ILE A 29 -0.79 0.30 11.62
C ILE A 29 -1.83 1.12 12.42
N PHE A 30 -3.12 0.92 12.19
CA PHE A 30 -4.17 1.57 12.98
C PHE A 30 -4.12 1.16 14.45
N VAL A 31 -3.86 -0.12 14.74
CA VAL A 31 -3.73 -0.63 16.12
C VAL A 31 -2.47 -0.11 16.80
N GLU A 32 -1.33 -0.08 16.10
CA GLU A 32 -0.04 0.30 16.71
C GLU A 32 0.19 1.81 16.79
N CYS A 33 -0.26 2.57 15.79
CA CYS A 33 0.00 4.01 15.68
C CYS A 33 -1.21 4.89 15.98
N GLY A 34 -2.40 4.31 16.17
CA GLY A 34 -3.64 5.06 16.29
C GLY A 34 -4.02 5.79 15.00
N TYR A 35 -5.18 6.46 15.01
CA TYR A 35 -5.74 7.15 13.84
C TYR A 35 -4.83 8.27 13.29
N GLU A 36 -4.08 8.96 14.14
CA GLU A 36 -3.22 10.08 13.72
C GLU A 36 -1.90 9.61 13.08
N GLY A 37 -1.38 8.45 13.49
CA GLY A 37 -0.13 7.90 12.95
C GLY A 37 -0.33 7.00 11.72
N ALA A 38 -1.55 6.53 11.49
CA ALA A 38 -1.90 5.63 10.39
C ALA A 38 -2.23 6.40 9.09
N THR A 39 -1.19 6.93 8.45
CA THR A 39 -1.34 7.63 7.17
C THR A 39 -1.27 6.66 5.98
N ILE A 40 -1.97 7.00 4.89
CA ILE A 40 -1.93 6.24 3.62
C ILE A 40 -0.49 6.07 3.11
N ARG A 41 0.37 7.06 3.33
CA ARG A 41 1.79 6.97 2.97
C ARG A 41 2.48 5.84 3.74
N LYS A 42 2.24 5.74 5.05
CA LYS A 42 2.83 4.71 5.92
C LYS A 42 2.34 3.31 5.56
N ILE A 43 1.04 3.18 5.28
CA ILE A 43 0.44 1.94 4.80
C ILE A 43 1.06 1.54 3.46
N ALA A 44 1.21 2.49 2.54
CA ALA A 44 1.85 2.25 1.24
C ALA A 44 3.31 1.81 1.39
N GLU A 45 4.09 2.45 2.27
CA GLU A 45 5.47 2.06 2.55
C GLU A 45 5.56 0.64 3.13
N GLU A 46 4.67 0.27 4.05
CA GLU A 46 4.61 -1.06 4.67
C GLU A 46 4.36 -2.18 3.63
N VAL A 47 3.48 -1.94 2.66
CA VAL A 47 3.20 -2.90 1.58
C VAL A 47 4.12 -2.75 0.36
N GLY A 48 5.13 -1.87 0.43
CA GLY A 48 6.07 -1.61 -0.66
C GLY A 48 5.41 -1.00 -1.91
N LEU A 49 4.32 -0.26 -1.73
CA LEU A 49 3.62 0.47 -2.79
C LEU A 49 3.89 1.98 -2.69
N SER A 50 3.74 2.68 -3.80
CA SER A 50 3.63 4.12 -3.77
C SER A 50 2.21 4.53 -3.36
N SER A 51 2.07 5.71 -2.74
CA SER A 51 0.76 6.28 -2.40
C SER A 51 -0.18 6.32 -3.61
N THR A 52 0.34 6.70 -4.79
CA THR A 52 -0.42 6.69 -6.05
C THR A 52 -0.85 5.27 -6.47
N ALA A 53 0.02 4.27 -6.34
CA ALA A 53 -0.34 2.88 -6.67
C ALA A 53 -1.41 2.34 -5.72
N LEU A 54 -1.34 2.70 -4.43
CA LEU A 54 -2.38 2.36 -3.46
C LEU A 54 -3.73 2.96 -3.89
N TYR A 55 -3.78 4.25 -4.25
CA TYR A 55 -5.01 4.86 -4.77
C TYR A 55 -5.56 4.15 -6.02
N MET A 56 -4.71 3.69 -6.95
CA MET A 56 -5.17 2.95 -8.12
C MET A 56 -5.87 1.62 -7.77
N HIS A 57 -5.51 0.98 -6.67
CA HIS A 57 -6.17 -0.25 -6.20
C HIS A 57 -7.54 0.02 -5.55
N PHE A 58 -7.79 1.24 -5.07
CA PHE A 58 -9.03 1.65 -4.40
C PHE A 58 -9.88 2.64 -5.22
N SER A 59 -9.52 2.91 -6.46
CA SER A 59 -10.23 3.83 -7.38
C SER A 59 -11.44 3.20 -8.09
N GLU A 60 -11.98 2.10 -7.56
CA GLU A 60 -13.20 1.42 -8.03
C GLU A 60 -14.27 1.41 -6.94
#